data_AF-A0A0V8RZC4-F1
#
_entry.id   AF-A0A0V8RZC4-F1
#
_cell.length_a   1.000
_cell.length_b   1.000
_cell.length_c   1.000
_cell.angle_alpha   90.00
_cell.angle_beta   90.00
_cell.angle_gamma   90.00
#
_symmetry.space_group_name_H-M   'P 1'
#
loop_
_entity.id
_entity.type
_entity.pdbx_description
1 polymer ?
#
loop_
_entity_poly.entity_id
_entity_poly.type
_entity_poly.pdbx_seq_one_letter_code
_entity_poly.pdbx_strand_id
1 'polypeptide(L)'
;MIWGIIGIPFSLAILAMWYCETYTDSQFGQNARFISSATRMNDKYQSIGTLATGSAFLVGSFVTIGNDGRFPQFVQLTLIAITLAIFIIGVVWYFSPIPVPRWIDPRYQYMKRHRMLDENGDPLPQFELSEEED
;
A
#
# COMPACT_ATOMS: atom_id res chain seq x y z
N MET A 1 -24.55 -6.29 -2.37
CA MET A 1 -24.82 -4.96 -1.82
C MET A 1 -24.24 -4.83 -0.43
N ILE A 2 -24.63 -5.69 0.53
CA ILE A 2 -24.08 -5.65 1.91
C ILE A 2 -22.55 -5.78 1.96
N TRP A 3 -21.97 -6.67 1.15
CA TRP A 3 -20.51 -6.87 1.08
C TRP A 3 -19.75 -5.64 0.61
N GLY A 4 -20.29 -4.89 -0.37
CA GLY A 4 -19.67 -3.65 -0.82
C GLY A 4 -19.77 -2.53 0.21
N ILE A 5 -20.91 -2.44 0.92
CA ILE A 5 -21.08 -1.44 1.99
C ILE A 5 -20.10 -1.68 3.14
N ILE A 6 -19.87 -2.94 3.52
CA ILE A 6 -18.88 -3.31 4.54
C ILE A 6 -17.44 -3.19 4.01
N GLY A 7 -17.23 -3.49 2.73
CA GLY A 7 -15.91 -3.46 2.10
C GLY A 7 -15.33 -2.05 1.97
N ILE A 8 -16.16 -1.01 1.82
CA ILE A 8 -15.69 0.39 1.78
C ILE A 8 -14.97 0.81 3.08
N PRO A 9 -15.58 0.78 4.28
CA PRO A 9 -14.88 1.18 5.51
C PRO A 9 -13.70 0.25 5.82
N PHE A 10 -13.80 -1.05 5.50
CA PHE A 10 -12.70 -1.99 5.67
C PHE A 10 -11.48 -1.63 4.79
N SER A 11 -11.70 -1.36 3.50
CA SER A 11 -10.62 -0.96 2.58
C SER A 11 -10.03 0.40 2.92
N LEU A 12 -10.85 1.37 3.33
CA LEU A 12 -10.37 2.67 3.83
C LEU A 12 -9.52 2.51 5.09
N ALA A 13 -9.87 1.59 6.00
CA ALA A 13 -9.06 1.31 7.18
C ALA A 13 -7.70 0.72 6.80
N ILE A 14 -7.64 -0.20 5.81
CA ILE A 14 -6.37 -0.74 5.28
C ILE A 14 -5.51 0.38 4.67
N LEU A 15 -6.11 1.25 3.84
CA LEU A 15 -5.39 2.35 3.20
C LEU A 15 -4.93 3.41 4.21
N ALA A 16 -5.73 3.70 5.23
CA ALA A 16 -5.35 4.59 6.32
C ALA A 16 -4.22 4.00 7.17
N MET A 17 -4.28 2.70 7.48
CA MET A 17 -3.22 1.98 8.16
C MET A 17 -1.91 2.05 7.36
N TRP A 18 -1.96 1.72 6.08
CA TRP A 18 -0.81 1.82 5.17
C TRP A 18 -0.24 3.23 5.09
N TYR A 19 -1.11 4.25 4.98
CA TYR A 19 -0.69 5.65 4.92
C TYR A 19 0.02 6.08 6.20
N CYS A 20 -0.55 5.76 7.37
CA CYS A 20 0.07 6.10 8.64
C CYS A 20 1.39 5.36 8.85
N GLU A 21 1.43 4.08 8.53
CA GLU A 21 2.65 3.29 8.55
C GLU A 21 3.75 3.87 7.66
N THR A 22 3.38 4.38 6.48
CA THR A 22 4.35 4.89 5.50
C THR A 22 4.80 6.31 5.81
N TYR A 23 3.91 7.20 6.26
CA TYR A 23 4.16 8.65 6.30
C TYR A 23 4.06 9.32 7.67
N THR A 24 3.62 8.63 8.72
CA THR A 24 3.42 9.29 10.02
C THR A 24 4.10 8.53 11.15
N ASP A 25 4.59 9.25 12.16
CA ASP A 25 5.17 8.65 13.38
C ASP A 25 4.21 8.73 14.57
N SER A 26 2.90 8.79 14.28
CA SER A 26 1.86 8.78 15.30
C SER A 26 1.80 7.43 16.03
N GLN A 27 1.18 7.42 17.21
CA GLN A 27 0.91 6.18 17.96
C GLN A 27 0.16 5.15 17.10
N PHE A 28 -0.77 5.60 16.27
CA PHE A 28 -1.47 4.74 15.33
C PHE A 28 -0.53 4.13 14.28
N GLY A 29 0.38 4.92 13.70
CA GLY A 29 1.39 4.42 12.75
C GLY A 29 2.38 3.44 13.39
N GLN A 30 2.76 3.65 14.64
CA GLN A 30 3.61 2.72 15.40
C GLN A 30 2.90 1.38 15.66
N ASN A 31 1.64 1.43 16.11
CA ASN A 31 0.83 0.22 16.29
C ASN A 31 0.59 -0.52 14.97
N ALA A 32 0.34 0.21 13.89
CA ALA A 32 0.20 -0.37 12.55
C ALA A 32 1.47 -1.14 12.14
N ARG A 33 2.66 -0.55 12.33
CA ARG A 33 3.96 -1.19 12.08
C ARG A 33 4.19 -2.44 12.92
N PHE A 34 3.72 -2.44 14.17
CA PHE A 34 3.81 -3.61 15.04
C PHE A 34 2.91 -4.76 14.55
N ILE A 35 1.70 -4.46 14.08
CA ILE A 35 0.78 -5.47 13.53
C ILE A 35 1.30 -5.99 12.18
N SER A 36 1.78 -5.08 11.33
CA SER A 36 2.30 -5.43 10.01
C SER A 36 3.60 -6.22 10.14
N SER A 37 4.49 -5.93 11.10
CA SER A 37 5.70 -6.71 11.31
C SER A 37 5.42 -8.17 11.68
N ALA A 38 4.33 -8.44 12.40
CA ALA A 38 3.88 -9.81 12.70
C ALA A 38 3.32 -10.56 11.46
N THR A 39 2.89 -9.83 10.43
CA THR A 39 2.31 -10.37 9.20
C THR A 39 3.19 -10.14 7.97
N ARG A 40 4.39 -9.58 8.16
CA ARG A 40 5.31 -9.16 7.10
C ARG A 40 5.99 -10.38 6.50
N MET A 41 5.65 -10.70 5.26
CA MET A 41 6.38 -11.70 4.47
C MET A 41 7.64 -11.11 3.81
N ASN A 42 7.59 -9.85 3.37
CA ASN A 42 8.69 -9.11 2.73
C ASN A 42 8.36 -7.59 2.76
N ASP A 43 9.36 -6.71 2.75
CA ASP A 43 9.21 -5.25 2.65
C ASP A 43 8.45 -4.80 1.39
N LYS A 44 8.63 -5.51 0.26
CA LYS A 44 7.85 -5.27 -0.97
C LYS A 44 6.36 -5.55 -0.78
N TYR A 45 6.03 -6.57 0.01
CA TYR A 45 4.64 -6.95 0.28
C TYR A 45 3.98 -5.95 1.22
N GLN A 46 4.68 -5.52 2.28
CA GLN A 46 4.17 -4.55 3.24
C GLN A 46 3.84 -3.19 2.59
N SER A 47 4.65 -2.78 1.62
CA SER A 47 4.46 -1.53 0.87
C SER A 47 3.42 -1.68 -0.24
N ILE A 48 3.76 -2.41 -1.31
CA ILE A 48 2.96 -2.48 -2.53
C ILE A 48 1.75 -3.39 -2.34
N GLY A 49 1.94 -4.53 -1.66
CA GLY A 49 0.88 -5.51 -1.43
C GLY A 49 -0.27 -4.94 -0.61
N THR A 50 0.03 -4.26 0.50
CA THR A 50 -0.98 -3.61 1.35
C THR A 50 -1.74 -2.52 0.60
N LEU A 51 -1.03 -1.65 -0.13
CA LEU A 51 -1.65 -0.60 -0.94
C LEU A 51 -2.55 -1.18 -2.03
N ALA A 52 -2.04 -2.15 -2.80
CA ALA A 52 -2.80 -2.81 -3.87
C ALA A 52 -4.02 -3.55 -3.31
N THR A 53 -3.89 -4.21 -2.16
CA THR A 53 -4.99 -4.89 -1.48
C THR A 53 -6.07 -3.89 -1.07
N GLY A 54 -5.70 -2.82 -0.35
CA GLY A 54 -6.65 -1.78 0.05
C GLY A 54 -7.38 -1.16 -1.14
N SER A 55 -6.65 -0.81 -2.20
CA SER A 55 -7.24 -0.25 -3.43
C SER A 55 -8.14 -1.24 -4.17
N ALA A 56 -7.73 -2.51 -4.30
CA ALA A 56 -8.54 -3.54 -4.96
C ALA A 56 -9.84 -3.83 -4.20
N PHE A 57 -9.79 -3.89 -2.86
CA PHE A 57 -10.99 -4.05 -2.04
C PHE A 57 -11.91 -2.82 -2.15
N LEU A 58 -11.37 -1.60 -2.23
CA LEU A 58 -12.16 -0.39 -2.39
C LEU A 58 -12.90 -0.39 -3.73
N VAL A 59 -12.19 -0.59 -4.84
CA VAL A 59 -12.79 -0.60 -6.19
C VAL A 59 -13.73 -1.81 -6.34
N GLY A 60 -13.33 -2.98 -5.86
CA GLY A 60 -14.17 -4.18 -5.84
C GLY A 60 -15.48 -3.97 -5.05
N SER A 61 -15.43 -3.20 -3.96
CA SER A 61 -16.64 -2.84 -3.22
C SER A 61 -17.60 -2.01 -4.08
N PHE A 62 -17.11 -1.04 -4.85
CA PHE A 62 -17.91 -0.30 -5.82
C PHE A 62 -18.45 -1.18 -6.93
N VAL A 63 -17.68 -2.17 -7.42
CA VAL A 63 -18.17 -3.16 -8.39
C VAL A 63 -19.37 -3.93 -7.82
N THR A 64 -19.29 -4.41 -6.57
CA THR A 64 -20.40 -5.17 -5.96
C THR A 64 -21.64 -4.32 -5.70
N ILE A 65 -21.47 -3.03 -5.39
CA ILE A 65 -22.59 -2.09 -5.24
C ILE A 65 -23.20 -1.77 -6.61
N GLY A 66 -22.37 -1.49 -7.62
CA GLY A 66 -22.81 -1.17 -8.97
C GLY A 66 -23.57 -2.30 -9.65
N ASN A 67 -23.17 -3.55 -9.39
CA ASN A 67 -23.88 -4.74 -9.89
C ASN A 67 -25.33 -4.80 -9.38
N ASP A 68 -25.51 -4.62 -8.07
CA ASP A 68 -26.84 -4.70 -7.45
C ASP A 68 -27.66 -3.43 -7.68
N GLY A 69 -27.00 -2.27 -7.76
CA GLY A 69 -27.58 -0.98 -8.10
C GLY A 69 -27.88 -0.81 -9.60
N ARG A 70 -27.62 -1.83 -10.43
CA ARG A 70 -27.84 -1.84 -11.88
C ARG A 70 -27.19 -0.65 -12.60
N PHE A 71 -25.93 -0.37 -12.26
CA PHE A 71 -25.16 0.67 -12.92
C PHE A 71 -25.04 0.40 -14.44
N PRO A 72 -24.83 1.45 -15.25
CA PRO A 72 -24.59 1.28 -16.68
C PRO A 72 -23.43 0.32 -16.93
N GLN A 73 -23.58 -0.57 -17.91
CA GLN A 73 -22.61 -1.64 -18.20
C GLN A 73 -21.19 -1.11 -18.42
N PHE A 74 -21.04 0.06 -19.07
CA PHE A 74 -19.73 0.67 -19.30
C PHE A 74 -19.03 1.07 -17.99
N VAL A 75 -19.77 1.54 -16.98
CA VAL A 75 -19.23 1.88 -15.66
C VAL A 75 -18.75 0.61 -14.96
N GLN A 76 -19.57 -0.44 -14.99
CA GLN A 76 -19.25 -1.71 -14.37
C GLN A 76 -17.97 -2.34 -14.98
N LEU A 77 -17.87 -2.36 -16.31
CA LEU A 77 -16.69 -2.86 -17.01
C LEU A 77 -15.44 -2.03 -16.70
N THR A 78 -15.58 -0.71 -16.59
CA THR A 78 -14.47 0.19 -16.24
C THR A 78 -13.95 -0.11 -14.82
N LEU A 79 -14.85 -0.27 -13.84
CA LEU A 79 -14.46 -0.59 -12.46
C LEU A 79 -13.77 -1.96 -12.36
N ILE A 80 -14.26 -2.97 -13.09
CA ILE A 80 -13.64 -4.29 -13.18
C ILE A 80 -12.25 -4.19 -13.80
N ALA A 81 -12.11 -3.44 -14.90
CA ALA A 81 -10.81 -3.23 -15.55
C ALA A 81 -9.80 -2.54 -14.63
N ILE A 82 -10.22 -1.53 -13.86
CA ILE A 82 -9.37 -0.87 -12.84
C ILE A 82 -8.94 -1.87 -11.76
N THR A 83 -9.87 -2.69 -11.25
CA THR A 83 -9.57 -3.70 -10.23
C THR A 83 -8.54 -4.71 -10.72
N LEU A 84 -8.72 -5.21 -11.95
CA LEU A 84 -7.77 -6.11 -12.59
C LEU A 84 -6.40 -5.46 -12.82
N ALA A 85 -6.37 -4.19 -13.25
CA ALA A 85 -5.11 -3.46 -13.42
C ALA A 85 -4.34 -3.34 -12.09
N ILE A 86 -5.01 -3.00 -10.99
CA ILE A 86 -4.40 -2.95 -9.65
C ILE A 86 -3.83 -4.32 -9.26
N PHE A 87 -4.59 -5.39 -9.48
CA PHE A 87 -4.14 -6.75 -9.18
C PHE A 87 -2.92 -7.15 -10.01
N ILE A 88 -2.94 -6.90 -11.31
CA ILE A 88 -1.82 -7.19 -12.22
C ILE A 88 -0.58 -6.39 -11.80
N ILE A 89 -0.72 -5.09 -11.52
CA ILE A 89 0.39 -4.24 -11.06
C ILE A 89 0.97 -4.81 -9.76
N GLY A 90 0.13 -5.15 -8.78
CA GLY A 90 0.56 -5.73 -7.51
C GLY A 90 1.33 -7.05 -7.70
N VAL A 91 0.82 -7.95 -8.54
CA VAL A 91 1.48 -9.23 -8.86
C VAL A 91 2.81 -9.00 -9.58
N VAL A 92 2.83 -8.17 -10.62
CA VAL A 92 4.05 -7.87 -11.39
C VAL A 92 5.12 -7.31 -10.45
N TRP A 93 4.77 -6.36 -9.60
CA TRP A 93 5.72 -5.78 -8.65
C TRP A 93 6.20 -6.74 -7.58
N TYR A 94 5.32 -7.63 -7.11
CA TYR A 94 5.67 -8.64 -6.12
C TYR A 94 6.72 -9.63 -6.65
N PHE A 95 6.58 -10.09 -7.90
CA PHE A 95 7.50 -11.05 -8.52
C PHE A 95 8.69 -10.39 -9.23
N SER A 96 8.62 -9.09 -9.49
CA SER A 96 9.67 -8.38 -10.21
C SER A 96 10.85 -8.03 -9.30
N PRO A 97 12.10 -8.11 -9.80
CA PRO A 97 13.27 -7.63 -9.07
C PRO A 97 13.32 -6.08 -8.96
N ILE A 98 12.37 -5.35 -9.52
CA ILE A 98 12.35 -3.87 -9.50
C ILE A 98 12.27 -3.35 -8.05
N PRO A 99 13.11 -2.37 -7.67
CA PRO A 99 13.10 -1.76 -6.34
C PRO A 99 11.84 -0.92 -6.12
N VAL A 100 11.32 -0.94 -4.90
CA VAL A 100 10.10 -0.22 -4.53
C VAL A 100 10.26 1.28 -4.82
N PRO A 101 9.27 1.95 -5.45
CA PRO A 101 9.35 3.38 -5.69
C PRO A 101 9.49 4.15 -4.38
N ARG A 102 10.36 5.16 -4.34
CA ARG A 102 10.64 5.99 -3.15
C ARG A 102 9.40 6.51 -2.44
N TRP A 103 8.31 6.80 -3.18
CA TRP A 103 7.07 7.31 -2.59
C TRP A 103 6.29 6.27 -1.78
N ILE A 104 6.42 4.96 -2.05
CA ILE A 104 5.78 3.87 -1.29
C ILE A 104 6.75 3.03 -0.47
N ASP A 105 8.04 3.34 -0.52
CA ASP A 105 9.06 2.68 0.29
C ASP A 105 9.00 3.20 1.75
N PRO A 106 8.62 2.35 2.73
CA PRO A 106 8.49 2.75 4.13
C PRO A 106 9.83 3.19 4.74
N ARG A 107 10.95 2.58 4.31
CA ARG A 107 12.29 2.90 4.80
C ARG A 107 12.72 4.26 4.27
N TYR A 108 12.57 4.49 2.96
CA TYR A 108 12.86 5.79 2.38
C TYR A 108 12.04 6.90 3.04
N GLN A 109 10.74 6.67 3.25
CA GLN A 109 9.88 7.65 3.92
C GLN A 109 10.25 7.85 5.39
N TYR A 110 10.69 6.81 6.09
CA TYR A 110 11.22 6.92 7.45
C TYR A 110 12.46 7.82 7.49
N MET A 111 13.42 7.57 6.62
CA MET A 111 14.66 8.36 6.51
C MET A 111 14.36 9.82 6.18
N LYS A 112 13.41 10.06 5.27
CA LYS A 112 12.95 11.41 4.90
C LYS A 112 12.39 12.17 6.10
N ARG A 113 11.58 11.53 6.95
CA ARG A 113 10.99 12.18 8.16
C ARG A 113 12.03 12.48 9.23
N HIS A 114 13.07 11.67 9.32
CA HIS A 114 14.11 11.78 10.33
C HIS A 114 15.36 12.54 9.85
N ARG A 115 15.30 13.20 8.68
CA ARG A 115 16.43 13.97 8.09
C ARG A 115 17.70 13.14 7.95
N MET A 116 17.54 11.87 7.58
CA MET A 116 18.63 10.92 7.34
C MET A 116 19.07 10.87 5.87
N LEU A 117 18.50 11.74 5.04
CA LEU A 117 18.82 11.88 3.62
C LEU A 117 19.66 13.12 3.39
N ASP A 118 20.55 13.05 2.41
CA ASP A 118 21.33 14.19 1.90
C ASP A 118 20.48 15.13 1.04
N GLU A 119 21.10 16.14 0.42
CA GLU A 119 20.43 17.10 -0.46
C GLU A 119 19.88 16.46 -1.75
N ASN A 120 20.47 15.33 -2.20
CA ASN A 120 20.05 14.58 -3.38
C ASN A 120 18.90 13.58 -3.06
N GLY A 121 18.60 13.39 -1.78
CA GLY A 121 17.61 12.43 -1.29
C GLY A 121 18.16 11.02 -1.15
N ASP A 122 19.47 10.86 -1.08
CA ASP A 122 20.15 9.59 -0.85
C ASP A 122 20.52 9.44 0.64
N PRO A 123 20.65 8.21 1.16
CA PRO A 123 21.07 7.97 2.54
C PRO A 123 22.38 8.68 2.88
N LEU A 124 22.47 9.29 4.07
CA LEU A 124 23.77 9.78 4.55
C LEU A 124 24.73 8.58 4.75
N PRO A 125 26.05 8.74 4.53
CA PRO A 125 27.02 7.63 4.53
C PRO A 125 27.02 6.78 5.81
N GLN A 126 26.70 7.41 6.94
CA GLN A 126 26.58 6.76 8.25
C GLN A 126 25.38 5.79 8.38
N PHE A 127 24.42 5.84 7.45
CA PHE A 127 23.25 4.96 7.38
C PHE A 127 23.31 3.98 6.19
N GLU A 128 24.28 4.12 5.29
CA GLU A 128 24.58 3.12 4.26
C GLU A 128 25.38 1.93 4.82
N LEU A 129 26.33 2.21 5.74
CA LEU A 129 27.27 1.20 6.26
C LEU A 129 26.66 0.22 7.28
N SER A 130 25.50 0.52 7.86
CA SER A 130 24.85 -0.38 8.82
C SER A 130 24.18 -1.61 8.18
N GLU A 131 24.29 -1.77 6.85
CA GLU A 131 23.65 -2.88 6.12
C GLU A 131 24.60 -3.97 5.62
N GLU A 132 25.93 -3.77 5.66
CA GLU A 132 26.86 -4.86 5.30
C GLU A 132 27.12 -5.84 6.46
N GLU A 133 26.62 -5.55 7.66
CA GLU A 133 26.97 -6.26 8.90
C GLU A 133 25.87 -7.19 9.48
N ASP A 134 24.72 -7.35 8.82
CA ASP A 134 23.63 -8.26 9.25
C ASP A 134 23.24 -9.32 8.19
#